data_AF-A0A2U8DQ03-F1
#
_entry.id   AF-A0A2U8DQ03-F1
#
_cell.length_a   1.000
_cell.length_b   1.000
_cell.length_c   1.000
_cell.angle_alpha   90.00
_cell.angle_beta   90.00
_cell.angle_gamma   90.00
#
_symmetry.space_group_name_H-M   'P 1'
#
loop_
_entity.id
_entity.type
_entity.pdbx_description
1 polymer ?
#
loop_
_entity_poly.entity_id
_entity_poly.type
_entity_poly.pdbx_seq_one_letter_code
_entity_poly.pdbx_strand_id
1 'polypeptide(L)'
;MRILIKDIKEIVYLLKCIDYEKLHTKFKIEDFISNEIYPNIWSPALKDLKYKESLYNEIISEIKGLLEFYESAIGKEKNIVVSIY
;
A
#
# COMPACT_ATOMS: atom_id res chain seq x y z
N MET A 1 -15.32 -5.82 0.28
CA MET A 1 -15.22 -5.82 1.77
C MET A 1 -15.74 -4.50 2.33
N ARG A 2 -16.59 -4.50 3.36
CA ARG A 2 -17.08 -3.27 4.03
C ARG A 2 -16.27 -3.03 5.31
N ILE A 3 -15.81 -1.80 5.52
CA ILE A 3 -15.07 -1.35 6.70
C ILE A 3 -15.95 -0.33 7.44
N LEU A 4 -16.16 -0.55 8.75
CA LEU A 4 -16.97 0.35 9.57
C LEU A 4 -16.12 1.50 10.08
N ILE A 5 -16.74 2.66 10.28
CA ILE A 5 -16.02 3.86 10.72
C ILE A 5 -15.18 3.70 12.00
N LYS A 6 -15.65 2.88 12.95
CA LYS A 6 -14.92 2.56 14.17
C LYS A 6 -13.58 1.89 13.89
N ASP A 7 -13.52 1.08 12.82
CA ASP A 7 -12.33 0.34 12.40
C ASP A 7 -11.40 1.23 11.56
N ILE A 8 -11.93 2.23 10.85
CA ILE A 8 -11.13 3.19 10.05
C ILE A 8 -10.14 3.97 10.93
N LYS A 9 -10.52 4.33 12.16
CA LYS A 9 -9.63 5.06 13.09
C LYS A 9 -8.38 4.25 13.43
N GLU A 10 -8.54 2.95 13.68
CA GLU A 10 -7.43 2.05 13.94
C GLU A 10 -6.56 1.88 12.70
N ILE A 11 -7.17 1.73 11.53
CA ILE A 11 -6.43 1.64 10.26
C ILE A 11 -5.59 2.90 10.02
N VAL A 12 -6.15 4.11 10.21
CA VAL A 12 -5.42 5.37 10.08
C VAL A 12 -4.24 5.44 11.05
N TYR A 13 -4.43 5.01 12.30
CA TYR A 13 -3.34 4.94 13.28
C TYR A 13 -2.21 4.01 12.79
N LEU A 14 -2.55 2.79 12.35
CA LEU A 14 -1.57 1.82 11.87
C LEU A 14 -0.82 2.33 10.63
N LEU A 15 -1.51 2.97 9.68
CA LEU A 15 -0.90 3.56 8.49
C LEU A 15 0.09 4.68 8.84
N LYS A 16 -0.22 5.51 9.86
CA LYS A 16 0.70 6.56 10.35
C LYS A 16 1.93 6.02 11.04
N CYS A 17 1.86 4.82 11.60
CA CYS A 17 2.98 4.17 12.29
C CYS A 17 3.92 3.40 11.35
N ILE A 18 3.67 3.42 10.04
CA ILE A 18 4.54 2.76 9.07
C ILE A 18 5.91 3.44 9.03
N ASP A 19 6.96 2.63 9.20
CA ASP A 19 8.36 3.04 9.04
C ASP A 19 8.81 2.79 7.59
N TYR A 20 8.70 3.84 6.78
CA TYR A 20 9.02 3.77 5.35
C TYR A 20 10.52 3.56 5.09
N GLU A 21 11.41 4.11 5.92
CA GLU A 21 12.85 3.88 5.74
C GLU A 21 13.20 2.39 5.95
N LYS A 22 12.63 1.79 7.00
CA LYS A 22 12.79 0.37 7.24
C LYS A 22 12.17 -0.51 6.15
N LEU A 23 11.05 -0.10 5.56
CA LEU A 23 10.46 -0.82 4.43
C LEU A 23 11.32 -0.73 3.17
N HIS A 24 11.89 0.45 2.88
CA HIS A 24 12.77 0.67 1.72
C HIS A 24 13.97 -0.27 1.75
N THR A 25 14.66 -0.37 2.88
CA THR A 25 15.82 -1.26 3.04
C THR A 25 15.49 -2.74 2.83
N LYS A 26 14.23 -3.14 3.06
CA LYS A 26 13.76 -4.51 2.90
C LYS A 26 13.12 -4.80 1.55
N PHE A 27 12.78 -3.77 0.78
CA PHE A 27 12.05 -3.92 -0.47
C PHE A 27 12.87 -4.69 -1.51
N LYS A 28 12.28 -5.77 -2.03
CA LYS A 28 12.87 -6.65 -3.06
C LYS A 28 11.80 -7.09 -4.05
N ILE A 29 12.07 -6.93 -5.34
CA ILE A 29 11.15 -7.40 -6.40
C ILE A 29 11.04 -8.92 -6.38
N GLU A 30 12.08 -9.62 -5.93
CA GLU A 30 12.06 -11.08 -5.75
C GLU A 30 10.95 -11.54 -4.81
N ASP A 31 10.56 -10.73 -3.83
CA ASP A 31 9.46 -11.06 -2.93
C ASP A 31 8.12 -11.02 -3.67
N PHE A 32 7.96 -10.17 -4.70
CA PHE A 32 6.75 -10.11 -5.52
C PHE A 32 6.61 -11.34 -6.42
N ILE A 33 7.74 -11.81 -6.97
CA ILE A 33 7.80 -13.03 -7.79
C ILE A 33 7.49 -14.25 -6.92
N SER A 34 8.17 -14.39 -5.78
CA SER A 34 8.06 -15.57 -4.92
C SER A 34 6.71 -15.69 -4.20
N ASN A 35 6.02 -14.57 -3.96
CA ASN A 35 4.68 -14.55 -3.38
C ASN A 35 3.57 -14.43 -4.43
N GLU A 36 3.88 -14.57 -5.72
CA GLU A 36 2.91 -14.55 -6.82
C GLU A 36 1.97 -13.33 -6.77
N ILE A 37 2.50 -12.16 -6.42
CA ILE A 37 1.69 -10.93 -6.26
C ILE A 37 0.99 -10.60 -7.59
N TYR A 38 -0.31 -10.32 -7.57
CA TYR A 38 -1.05 -9.88 -8.78
C TYR A 38 -0.44 -8.57 -9.34
N PRO A 39 -0.33 -8.37 -10.67
CA PRO A 39 -0.85 -9.22 -11.76
C PRO A 39 0.07 -10.36 -12.21
N ASN A 40 1.03 -10.77 -11.38
CA ASN A 40 2.04 -11.80 -11.69
C ASN A 40 2.80 -11.51 -13.00
N ILE A 41 3.15 -10.24 -13.20
CA ILE A 41 3.97 -9.75 -14.32
C ILE A 41 5.43 -9.53 -13.91
N TRP A 42 5.75 -9.85 -12.67
CA TRP A 42 7.06 -9.60 -12.08
C TRP A 42 8.06 -10.55 -12.69
N SER A 43 9.15 -10.01 -13.23
CA SER A 43 10.21 -10.84 -13.83
C SER A 43 11.57 -10.47 -13.27
N PRO A 44 12.51 -11.42 -13.19
CA PRO A 44 13.90 -11.12 -12.87
C PRO A 44 14.56 -10.10 -13.82
N ALA A 45 14.00 -9.90 -15.02
CA ALA A 45 14.49 -8.89 -15.97
C ALA A 45 14.13 -7.46 -15.54
N LEU A 46 13.18 -7.28 -14.61
CA LEU A 46 12.78 -5.99 -14.02
C LEU A 46 13.66 -5.56 -12.84
N LYS A 47 14.81 -6.22 -12.61
CA LYS A 47 15.75 -5.93 -11.50
C LYS A 47 16.55 -4.63 -11.66
N ASP A 48 16.28 -3.82 -12.69
CA ASP A 48 16.89 -2.49 -12.81
C ASP A 48 16.58 -1.69 -11.53
N LEU A 49 17.63 -1.13 -10.92
CA LEU A 49 17.53 -0.28 -9.74
C LEU A 49 16.50 0.85 -9.96
N LYS A 50 16.43 1.42 -11.16
CA LYS A 50 15.45 2.47 -11.47
C LYS A 50 14.02 1.97 -11.40
N TYR A 51 13.75 0.76 -11.90
CA TYR A 51 12.41 0.17 -11.86
C TYR A 51 12.03 -0.17 -10.42
N LYS A 52 12.96 -0.76 -9.65
CA LYS A 52 12.77 -1.04 -8.22
C LYS A 52 12.39 0.22 -7.44
N GLU A 53 13.15 1.29 -7.59
CA GLU A 53 12.88 2.55 -6.89
C GLU A 53 11.56 3.17 -7.35
N SER A 54 11.25 3.12 -8.66
CA SER A 54 9.98 3.61 -9.18
C SER A 54 8.79 2.87 -8.58
N LEU A 55 8.81 1.54 -8.57
CA LEU A 55 7.74 0.70 -8.02
C LEU A 55 7.57 0.93 -6.51
N TYR A 56 8.68 1.04 -5.78
CA TYR A 56 8.63 1.37 -4.36
C TYR A 56 7.94 2.71 -4.12
N ASN A 57 8.36 3.75 -4.84
CA ASN A 57 7.78 5.09 -4.69
C ASN A 57 6.29 5.13 -5.06
N GLU A 58 5.88 4.37 -6.08
CA GLU A 58 4.47 4.20 -6.45
C GLU A 58 3.66 3.59 -5.30
N ILE A 59 4.12 2.47 -4.73
CA ILE A 59 3.45 1.82 -3.58
C ILE A 59 3.30 2.78 -2.39
N ILE A 60 4.34 3.57 -2.11
CA ILE A 60 4.32 4.55 -1.02
C ILE A 60 3.32 5.68 -1.30
N SER A 61 3.26 6.12 -2.56
CA SER A 61 2.26 7.11 -2.99
C SER A 61 0.84 6.58 -2.79
N GLU A 62 0.57 5.33 -3.17
CA GLU A 62 -0.74 4.70 -2.99
C GLU A 62 -1.10 4.54 -1.50
N ILE A 63 -0.16 4.15 -0.64
CA ILE A 63 -0.37 4.06 0.81
C ILE A 63 -0.72 5.44 1.40
N LYS A 64 -0.02 6.50 0.98
CA LYS A 64 -0.30 7.87 1.42
C LYS A 64 -1.67 8.35 0.93
N GLY A 65 -2.01 8.10 -0.33
CA GLY A 65 -3.35 8.39 -0.86
C GLY A 65 -4.45 7.64 -0.10
N LEU A 66 -4.20 6.39 0.28
CA LEU A 66 -5.14 5.61 1.09
C LEU A 66 -5.33 6.21 2.49
N LEU A 67 -4.25 6.66 3.13
CA LEU A 67 -4.30 7.36 4.42
C LEU A 67 -5.15 8.63 4.32
N GLU A 68 -4.90 9.48 3.33
CA GLU A 68 -5.67 10.71 3.11
C GLU A 68 -7.15 10.42 2.86
N PHE A 69 -7.45 9.39 2.06
CA PHE A 69 -8.82 8.93 1.81
C PHE A 69 -9.52 8.50 3.10
N TYR A 70 -8.85 7.70 3.94
CA TYR A 70 -9.40 7.23 5.22
C TYR A 70 -9.59 8.35 6.24
N GLU A 71 -8.67 9.32 6.32
CA GLU A 71 -8.84 10.51 7.14
C GLU A 71 -10.05 11.34 6.70
N SER A 72 -10.25 11.52 5.39
CA SER A 72 -11.42 12.19 4.84
C SER A 72 -12.73 11.46 5.19
N ALA A 73 -12.71 10.11 5.16
CA ALA A 73 -13.88 9.30 5.50
C ALA A 73 -14.27 9.44 6.98
N ILE A 74 -13.28 9.52 7.89
CA ILE A 74 -13.52 9.80 9.31
C ILE A 74 -14.18 11.17 9.47
N GLY A 75 -13.64 12.21 8.84
CA GLY A 75 -14.17 13.57 8.93
C GLY A 75 -15.61 13.74 8.39
N LYS A 76 -16.05 12.85 7.50
CA LYS A 76 -17.39 12.85 6.88
C LYS A 76 -18.33 11.78 7.45
N GLU A 77 -17.90 11.08 8.49
CA GLU A 77 -18.63 9.99 9.12
C GLU A 77 -19.06 8.87 8.15
N LYS A 78 -18.19 8.48 7.22
CA LYS A 78 -18.49 7.47 6.18
C LYS A 78 -17.89 6.10 6.50
N ASN A 79 -18.63 5.06 6.11
CA ASN A 79 -18.09 3.70 5.97
C ASN A 79 -17.43 3.55 4.60
N ILE A 80 -16.54 2.55 4.47
CA ILE A 80 -15.78 2.31 3.25
C ILE A 80 -16.12 0.95 2.68
N VAL A 81 -16.14 0.85 1.34
CA VAL A 81 -16.24 -0.42 0.63
C VAL A 81 -15.00 -0.56 -0.25
N VAL A 82 -14.25 -1.63 -0.04
CA VAL A 82 -13.14 -2.04 -0.90
C VAL A 82 -13.68 -3.05 -1.91
N SER A 83 -13.47 -2.76 -3.19
CA SER A 83 -13.80 -3.63 -4.33
C SER A 83 -12.57 -3.74 -5.21
N ILE A 84 -12.24 -4.97 -5.63
CA ILE A 84 -11.18 -5.27 -6.58
C ILE A 84 -11.86 -6.02 -7.72
N TYR A 85 -11.65 -5.56 -8.96
CA TYR A 85 -12.27 -6.09 -10.17
C TYR A 85 -11.24 -6.85 -11.02
#